data_AF-R6U4Y9-F1
#
_entry.id   AF-R6U4Y9-F1
#
_cell.length_a   1.000
_cell.length_b   1.000
_cell.length_c   1.000
_cell.angle_alpha   90.00
_cell.angle_beta   90.00
_cell.angle_gamma   90.00
#
_symmetry.space_group_name_H-M   'P 1'
#
loop_
_entity.id
_entity.type
_entity.pdbx_description
1 polymer ?
#
loop_
_entity_poly.entity_id
_entity_poly.type
_entity_poly.pdbx_seq_one_letter_code
_entity_poly.pdbx_strand_id
1 'polypeptide(L)'
;MMDYRENAGYVITDSCHVGESEFVLGVHLTAPQQFVTWKCKDRTDYYWGHYFSSLFDAQKDLVARAHEEVQYLEQRGIDPNKMELEPADSPWGEIQTCHTLCPGAYSVSTAGHGGVMVSRELADKVLCKEAKTCGFMERGYLCFEEDCAAPVALRELMDRGLYQAPVNEYFAPGEYEAVINDSLQTFHPEYWQAREKMRAEKARTPHSKTAKHKERER
;
A
#
# COMPACT_ATOMS: atom_id res chain seq x y z
N MET A 1 1.61 -24.53 23.44
CA MET A 1 0.41 -24.55 22.57
C MET A 1 0.83 -23.84 21.31
N MET A 2 0.90 -24.51 20.16
CA MET A 2 1.14 -23.82 18.88
C MET A 2 -0.08 -22.94 18.63
N ASP A 3 0.14 -21.64 18.55
CA ASP A 3 -0.91 -20.65 18.39
C ASP A 3 -1.40 -20.73 16.95
N TYR A 4 -2.52 -21.43 16.74
CA TYR A 4 -3.10 -21.63 15.41
C TYR A 4 -3.48 -20.27 14.81
N ARG A 5 -2.93 -19.95 13.64
CA ARG A 5 -3.22 -18.74 12.88
C ARG A 5 -3.56 -19.13 11.45
N GLU A 6 -4.58 -18.49 10.90
CA GLU A 6 -5.04 -18.71 9.55
C GLU A 6 -5.46 -17.38 8.93
N ASN A 7 -5.17 -17.21 7.63
CA ASN A 7 -5.67 -16.09 6.85
C ASN A 7 -6.03 -16.58 5.44
N ALA A 8 -7.24 -16.25 4.97
CA ALA A 8 -7.73 -16.65 3.65
C ALA A 8 -7.60 -18.16 3.33
N GLY A 9 -7.75 -19.03 4.35
CA GLY A 9 -7.58 -20.49 4.22
C GLY A 9 -6.14 -21.00 4.28
N TYR A 10 -5.15 -20.11 4.38
CA TYR A 10 -3.74 -20.48 4.56
C TYR A 10 -3.40 -20.54 6.04
N VAL A 11 -2.90 -21.68 6.50
CA VAL A 11 -2.41 -21.87 7.86
C VAL A 11 -1.01 -21.26 7.96
N ILE A 12 -0.79 -20.37 8.92
CA ILE A 12 0.52 -19.74 9.13
C ILE A 12 1.46 -20.75 9.81
N THR A 13 2.54 -21.11 9.11
CA THR A 13 3.52 -22.10 9.60
C THR A 13 4.79 -21.45 10.12
N ASP A 14 5.17 -20.31 9.56
CA ASP A 14 6.42 -19.61 9.89
C ASP A 14 6.17 -18.12 10.05
N SER A 15 6.94 -17.48 10.92
CA SER A 15 6.91 -16.02 11.13
C SER A 15 8.31 -15.49 11.44
N CYS A 16 8.65 -14.33 10.89
CA CYS A 16 9.86 -13.58 11.17
C CYS A 16 9.49 -12.16 11.64
N HIS A 17 10.07 -11.71 12.75
CA HIS A 17 9.85 -10.36 13.27
C HIS A 17 11.11 -9.52 13.06
N VAL A 18 10.93 -8.32 12.50
CA VAL A 18 11.99 -7.33 12.30
C VAL A 18 11.45 -5.97 12.75
N GLY A 19 11.94 -5.48 13.89
CA GLY A 19 11.35 -4.31 14.56
C GLY A 19 9.88 -4.54 14.91
N GLU A 20 9.02 -3.59 14.52
CA GLU A 20 7.56 -3.66 14.71
C GLU A 20 6.83 -4.43 13.60
N SER A 21 7.56 -4.95 12.60
CA SER A 21 7.00 -5.66 11.45
C SER A 21 7.05 -7.17 11.67
N GLU A 22 5.96 -7.85 11.37
CA GLU A 22 5.91 -9.30 11.25
C GLU A 22 5.76 -9.70 9.78
N PHE A 23 6.53 -10.70 9.34
CA PHE A 23 6.38 -11.36 8.06
C PHE A 23 6.04 -12.83 8.31
N VAL A 24 5.10 -13.38 7.56
CA VAL A 24 4.59 -14.73 7.78
C VAL A 24 4.58 -15.54 6.50
N LEU A 25 4.71 -16.87 6.62
CA LEU A 25 4.46 -17.83 5.55
C LEU A 25 3.21 -18.63 5.88
N GLY A 26 2.26 -18.65 4.95
CA GLY A 26 1.03 -19.42 5.01
C GLY A 26 1.04 -20.58 4.01
N VAL A 27 0.41 -21.69 4.38
CA VAL A 27 0.27 -22.90 3.55
C VAL A 27 -1.20 -23.25 3.36
N HIS A 28 -1.62 -23.52 2.13
CA HIS A 28 -2.94 -24.00 1.76
C HIS A 28 -2.85 -25.33 1.03
N LEU A 29 -3.54 -26.35 1.52
CA LEU A 29 -3.38 -27.73 1.04
C LEU A 29 -3.91 -27.98 -0.38
N THR A 30 -4.89 -27.20 -0.83
CA THR A 30 -5.60 -27.45 -2.10
C THR A 30 -5.60 -26.28 -3.08
N ALA A 31 -4.96 -25.16 -2.74
CA ALA A 31 -4.93 -23.99 -3.64
C ALA A 31 -3.86 -24.21 -4.73
N PRO A 32 -4.06 -23.75 -5.97
CA PRO A 32 -3.03 -23.83 -7.00
C PRO A 32 -1.71 -23.15 -6.58
N GLN A 33 -1.83 -22.01 -5.89
CA GLN A 33 -0.72 -21.36 -5.18
C GLN A 33 -0.75 -21.84 -3.73
N GLN A 34 -0.01 -22.89 -3.41
CA GLN A 34 -0.06 -23.55 -2.10
C GLN A 34 0.61 -22.73 -0.99
N PHE A 35 1.45 -21.76 -1.33
CA PHE A 35 2.23 -20.98 -0.39
C PHE A 35 1.96 -19.49 -0.57
N VAL A 36 2.01 -18.75 0.51
CA VAL A 36 1.90 -17.29 0.49
C VAL A 36 2.79 -16.68 1.55
N THR A 37 3.39 -15.54 1.27
CA THR A 37 4.00 -14.71 2.29
C THR A 37 3.18 -13.44 2.49
N TRP A 38 2.99 -13.01 3.73
CA TRP A 38 2.34 -11.74 4.06
C TRP A 38 3.20 -10.91 4.99
N LYS A 39 2.98 -9.60 4.94
CA LYS A 39 3.24 -8.76 6.11
C LYS A 39 2.04 -8.83 7.03
N CYS A 40 2.28 -8.93 8.32
CA CYS A 40 1.25 -8.99 9.34
C CYS A 40 1.43 -7.85 10.35
N LYS A 41 0.30 -7.28 10.77
CA LYS A 41 0.21 -6.33 11.86
C LYS A 41 -0.79 -6.82 12.90
N ASP A 42 -0.41 -6.72 14.17
CA ASP A 42 -1.23 -7.09 15.34
C ASP A 42 -1.78 -8.53 15.28
N ARG A 43 -1.12 -9.42 14.52
CA ARG A 43 -1.53 -10.81 14.24
C ARG A 43 -2.88 -10.98 13.54
N THR A 44 -3.56 -9.89 13.19
CA THR A 44 -4.92 -9.90 12.62
C THR A 44 -5.02 -9.26 11.25
N ASP A 45 -4.10 -8.35 10.90
CA ASP A 45 -4.13 -7.66 9.61
C ASP A 45 -3.01 -8.18 8.71
N TYR A 46 -3.37 -8.90 7.66
CA TYR A 46 -2.46 -9.50 6.69
C TYR A 46 -2.58 -8.75 5.37
N TYR A 47 -1.44 -8.35 4.81
CA TYR A 47 -1.40 -7.52 3.60
C TYR A 47 -0.12 -7.76 2.80
N TRP A 48 -0.12 -7.32 1.54
CA TRP A 48 0.97 -7.53 0.57
C TRP A 48 1.36 -9.01 0.43
N GLY A 49 0.39 -9.79 -0.05
CA GLY A 49 0.53 -11.23 -0.23
C GLY A 49 1.28 -11.58 -1.50
N HIS A 50 2.38 -12.32 -1.39
CA HIS A 50 3.05 -12.93 -2.55
C HIS A 50 2.73 -14.42 -2.57
N TYR A 51 2.19 -14.91 -3.68
CA TYR A 51 1.67 -16.27 -3.79
C TYR A 51 2.61 -17.14 -4.65
N PHE A 52 2.88 -18.36 -4.18
CA PHE A 52 3.85 -19.27 -4.77
C PHE A 52 3.31 -20.70 -4.84
N SER A 53 3.76 -21.46 -5.84
CA SER A 53 3.50 -22.88 -5.99
C SER A 53 4.57 -23.76 -5.34
N SER A 54 5.71 -23.17 -4.95
CA SER A 54 6.87 -23.83 -4.37
C SER A 54 7.17 -23.28 -2.98
N LEU A 55 7.39 -24.18 -2.01
CA LEU A 55 7.77 -23.81 -0.64
C LEU A 55 9.10 -23.05 -0.64
N PHE A 56 10.06 -23.48 -1.47
CA PHE A 56 11.38 -22.87 -1.48
C PHE A 56 11.34 -21.43 -1.98
N ASP A 57 10.52 -21.13 -2.99
CA ASP A 57 10.37 -19.75 -3.48
C ASP A 57 9.68 -18.86 -2.44
N ALA A 58 8.67 -19.39 -1.74
CA ALA A 58 8.04 -18.69 -0.62
C ALA A 58 9.02 -18.44 0.55
N GLN A 59 9.90 -19.40 0.86
CA GLN A 59 10.94 -19.23 1.88
C GLN A 59 11.97 -18.18 1.49
N LYS A 60 12.39 -18.16 0.21
CA LYS A 60 13.29 -17.12 -0.31
C LYS A 60 12.66 -15.74 -0.19
N ASP A 61 11.40 -15.61 -0.56
CA ASP A 61 10.66 -14.36 -0.44
C ASP A 61 10.52 -13.92 1.03
N LEU A 62 10.17 -14.84 1.95
CA LEU A 62 10.08 -14.55 3.38
C LEU A 62 11.40 -13.95 3.92
N VAL A 63 12.53 -14.55 3.56
CA VAL A 63 13.85 -14.08 3.98
C VAL A 63 14.20 -12.74 3.32
N ALA A 64 13.90 -12.57 2.03
CA ALA A 64 14.14 -11.32 1.32
C ALA A 64 13.38 -10.16 1.95
N ARG A 65 12.09 -10.33 2.25
CA ARG A 65 11.24 -9.31 2.88
C ARG A 65 11.72 -8.94 4.29
N ALA A 66 12.16 -9.92 5.07
CA ALA A 66 12.77 -9.66 6.37
C ALA A 66 14.08 -8.87 6.23
N HIS A 67 14.92 -9.23 5.25
CA HIS A 67 16.18 -8.53 4.99
C HIS A 67 15.96 -7.09 4.52
N GLU A 68 15.00 -6.85 3.63
CA GLU A 68 14.61 -5.51 3.20
C GLU A 68 14.13 -4.64 4.37
N GLU A 69 13.37 -5.21 5.31
CA GLU A 69 12.97 -4.49 6.52
C GLU A 69 14.17 -4.12 7.40
N VAL A 70 15.17 -5.01 7.52
CA VAL A 70 16.41 -4.70 8.25
C VAL A 70 17.11 -3.52 7.58
N GLN A 71 17.33 -3.58 6.26
CA GLN A 71 17.97 -2.51 5.51
C GLN A 71 17.21 -1.18 5.63
N TYR A 72 15.89 -1.24 5.58
CA TYR A 72 15.01 -0.10 5.76
C TYR A 72 15.17 0.54 7.14
N LEU A 73 15.16 -0.27 8.21
CA LEU A 73 15.31 0.23 9.57
C LEU A 73 16.73 0.76 9.84
N GLU A 74 17.76 0.15 9.27
CA GLU A 74 19.13 0.67 9.33
C GLU A 74 19.23 2.05 8.69
N GLN A 75 18.69 2.22 7.48
CA GLN A 75 18.67 3.52 6.79
C GLN A 75 17.89 4.58 7.59
N ARG A 76 16.74 4.22 8.16
CA ARG A 76 15.92 5.13 8.99
C ARG A 76 16.60 5.48 10.32
N GLY A 77 17.31 4.54 10.93
CA GLY A 77 18.06 4.77 12.17
C GLY A 77 19.27 5.69 11.98
N ILE A 78 19.81 5.75 10.75
CA ILE A 78 20.91 6.66 10.39
C ILE A 78 20.41 8.09 10.20
N ASP A 79 19.24 8.28 9.60
CA ASP A 79 18.60 9.59 9.49
C ASP A 79 17.07 9.44 9.30
N PRO A 80 16.26 9.74 10.34
CA PRO A 80 14.82 9.57 10.29
C PRO A 80 14.11 10.49 9.29
N ASN A 81 14.75 11.58 8.85
CA ASN A 81 14.22 12.46 7.80
C ASN A 81 14.57 11.99 6.38
N LYS A 82 15.50 11.04 6.23
CA LYS A 82 15.99 10.59 4.92
C LYS A 82 14.95 9.81 4.11
N MET A 83 13.91 9.31 4.75
CA MET A 83 12.83 8.57 4.08
C MET A 83 11.80 9.48 3.38
N GLU A 84 11.85 10.80 3.59
CA GLU A 84 11.11 11.80 2.80
C GLU A 84 11.84 12.19 1.51
N LEU A 85 12.95 11.53 1.19
CA LEU A 85 13.69 11.76 -0.04
C LEU A 85 13.07 11.01 -1.22
N GLU A 86 13.29 11.57 -2.41
CA GLU A 86 12.91 10.95 -3.67
C GLU A 86 13.53 9.55 -3.79
N PRO A 87 12.80 8.58 -4.37
CA PRO A 87 13.31 7.23 -4.55
C PRO A 87 14.59 7.25 -5.39
N ALA A 88 15.64 6.58 -4.90
CA ALA A 88 16.90 6.46 -5.64
C ALA A 88 16.79 5.45 -6.80
N ASP A 89 15.98 4.40 -6.60
CA ASP A 89 15.75 3.32 -7.57
C ASP A 89 14.24 3.03 -7.65
N SER A 90 13.81 2.40 -8.75
CA SER A 90 12.42 1.96 -8.94
C SER A 90 12.34 0.47 -9.29
N PRO A 91 11.19 -0.19 -9.04
CA PRO A 91 10.98 -1.58 -9.49
C PRO A 91 10.96 -1.72 -11.03
N TRP A 92 10.83 -0.60 -11.75
CA TRP A 92 10.76 -0.56 -13.22
C TRP A 92 12.11 -0.25 -13.88
N GLY A 93 13.17 -0.10 -13.08
CA GLY A 93 14.53 0.21 -13.54
C GLY A 93 15.02 1.59 -13.12
N GLU A 94 16.00 2.09 -13.86
CA GLU A 94 16.62 3.41 -13.60
C GLU A 94 15.61 4.53 -13.81
N ILE A 95 15.46 5.39 -12.80
CA ILE A 95 14.55 6.52 -12.83
C ILE A 95 15.12 7.59 -13.76
N GLN A 96 14.36 7.94 -14.80
CA GLN A 96 14.68 9.03 -15.73
C GLN A 96 14.06 10.35 -15.28
N THR A 97 12.83 10.31 -14.76
CA THR A 97 12.15 11.46 -14.17
C THR A 97 11.45 11.07 -12.87
N CYS A 98 11.49 11.98 -11.90
CA CYS A 98 10.79 11.86 -10.63
C CYS A 98 10.03 13.17 -10.39
N HIS A 99 8.72 13.06 -10.25
CA HIS A 99 7.84 14.17 -9.90
C HIS A 99 7.25 13.93 -8.52
N THR A 100 7.60 14.80 -7.57
CA THR A 100 7.01 14.77 -6.23
C THR A 100 5.54 15.19 -6.29
N LEU A 101 4.64 14.27 -5.96
CA LEU A 101 3.19 14.53 -5.86
C LEU A 101 2.88 15.18 -4.51
N CYS A 102 3.47 14.65 -3.44
CA CYS A 102 3.53 15.21 -2.10
C CYS A 102 4.70 14.56 -1.34
N PRO A 103 5.12 15.08 -0.16
CA PRO A 103 6.17 14.45 0.63
C PRO A 103 5.85 12.97 0.91
N GLY A 104 6.71 12.07 0.40
CA GLY A 104 6.51 10.62 0.51
C GLY A 104 5.66 9.98 -0.58
N ALA A 105 5.22 10.69 -1.64
CA ALA A 105 4.62 10.11 -2.84
C ALA A 105 5.19 10.73 -4.12
N TYR A 106 5.64 9.88 -5.03
CA TYR A 106 6.38 10.28 -6.22
C TYR A 106 5.82 9.59 -7.46
N SER A 107 5.65 10.33 -8.55
CA SER A 107 5.41 9.77 -9.88
C SER A 107 6.75 9.62 -10.57
N VAL A 108 7.14 8.41 -10.93
CA VAL A 108 8.44 8.11 -11.55
C VAL A 108 8.24 7.56 -12.95
N SER A 109 9.16 7.88 -13.85
CA SER A 109 9.23 7.31 -15.20
C SER A 109 10.61 6.75 -15.46
N THR A 110 10.64 5.65 -16.20
CA THR A 110 11.83 4.89 -16.62
C THR A 110 11.78 4.69 -18.14
N ALA A 111 12.81 4.05 -18.71
CA ALA A 111 12.96 3.93 -20.17
C ALA A 111 11.79 3.25 -20.91
N GLY A 112 10.93 2.49 -20.23
CA GLY A 112 9.77 1.85 -20.84
C GLY A 112 8.51 1.75 -19.98
N HIS A 113 8.59 2.13 -18.71
CA HIS A 113 7.48 2.04 -17.75
C HIS A 113 7.56 3.19 -16.73
N GLY A 114 6.61 3.21 -15.81
CA GLY A 114 6.66 4.10 -14.67
C GLY A 114 5.62 3.71 -13.64
N GLY A 115 5.34 4.64 -12.76
CA GLY A 115 4.25 4.48 -11.82
C GLY A 115 4.35 5.45 -10.66
N VAL A 116 3.48 5.21 -9.69
CA VAL A 116 3.45 5.98 -8.45
C VAL A 116 4.09 5.16 -7.34
N MET A 117 5.08 5.72 -6.68
CA MET A 117 5.74 5.16 -5.50
C MET A 117 5.31 5.95 -4.27
N VAL A 118 4.60 5.30 -3.35
CA VAL A 118 4.15 5.88 -2.08
C VAL A 118 4.98 5.27 -0.96
N SER A 119 5.74 6.08 -0.23
CA SER A 119 6.50 5.63 0.94
C SER A 119 5.61 4.83 1.88
N ARG A 120 6.13 3.77 2.47
CA ARG A 120 5.36 2.90 3.38
C ARG A 120 4.65 3.68 4.47
N GLU A 121 5.33 4.65 5.07
CA GLU A 121 4.75 5.47 6.14
C GLU A 121 3.56 6.29 5.68
N LEU A 122 3.65 6.88 4.49
CA LEU A 122 2.54 7.61 3.90
C LEU A 122 1.43 6.62 3.52
N ALA A 123 1.75 5.52 2.85
CA ALA A 123 0.79 4.48 2.48
C ALA A 123 -0.02 3.98 3.70
N ASP A 124 0.65 3.79 4.84
CA ASP A 124 0.00 3.36 6.08
C ASP A 124 -0.93 4.41 6.70
N LYS A 125 -0.65 5.69 6.52
CA LYS A 125 -1.46 6.81 7.02
C LYS A 125 -2.61 7.17 6.07
N VAL A 126 -2.39 7.06 4.75
CA VAL A 126 -3.32 7.61 3.74
C VAL A 126 -3.89 6.63 2.73
N LEU A 127 -3.47 5.38 2.62
CA LEU A 127 -4.14 4.47 1.68
C LEU A 127 -5.10 3.55 2.42
N CYS A 128 -6.30 3.36 1.88
CA CYS A 128 -7.24 2.36 2.38
C CYS A 128 -6.71 0.93 2.11
N LYS A 129 -7.31 -0.06 2.77
CA LYS A 129 -6.84 -1.46 2.67
C LYS A 129 -6.94 -1.98 1.24
N GLU A 130 -8.02 -1.65 0.56
CA GLU A 130 -8.32 -2.04 -0.82
C GLU A 130 -7.37 -1.36 -1.82
N ALA A 131 -7.01 -0.09 -1.58
CA ALA A 131 -5.98 0.57 -2.39
C ALA A 131 -4.61 -0.12 -2.21
N LYS A 132 -4.26 -0.50 -0.98
CA LYS A 132 -2.98 -1.18 -0.72
C LYS A 132 -2.85 -2.53 -1.39
N THR A 133 -3.97 -3.21 -1.68
CA THR A 133 -3.95 -4.49 -2.39
C THR A 133 -3.75 -4.36 -3.91
N CYS A 134 -3.94 -3.16 -4.47
CA CYS A 134 -3.68 -2.89 -5.89
C CYS A 134 -2.19 -2.65 -6.18
N GLY A 135 -1.38 -2.34 -5.16
CA GLY A 135 0.06 -2.10 -5.30
C GLY A 135 0.89 -3.26 -4.75
N PHE A 136 2.20 -3.19 -5.00
CA PHE A 136 3.19 -4.13 -4.46
C PHE A 136 4.29 -3.37 -3.72
N MET A 137 4.83 -3.97 -2.66
CA MET A 137 5.92 -3.33 -1.90
C MET A 137 7.26 -3.65 -2.53
N GLU A 138 8.08 -2.62 -2.69
CA GLU A 138 9.48 -2.73 -3.07
C GLU A 138 10.28 -1.68 -2.29
N ARG A 139 11.32 -2.12 -1.57
CA ARG A 139 12.33 -1.23 -0.95
C ARG A 139 11.75 -0.06 -0.12
N GLY A 140 10.70 -0.32 0.65
CA GLY A 140 10.08 0.68 1.53
C GLY A 140 9.05 1.60 0.86
N TYR A 141 8.73 1.37 -0.42
CA TYR A 141 7.65 2.04 -1.14
C TYR A 141 6.58 1.05 -1.56
N LEU A 142 5.32 1.46 -1.49
CA LEU A 142 4.22 0.81 -2.14
C LEU A 142 4.11 1.36 -3.56
N CYS A 143 4.39 0.50 -4.53
CA CYS A 143 4.52 0.81 -5.94
C CYS A 143 3.24 0.46 -6.68
N PHE A 144 2.80 1.39 -7.53
CA PHE A 144 1.63 1.29 -8.38
C PHE A 144 2.05 1.53 -9.82
N GLU A 145 2.03 0.49 -10.64
CA GLU A 145 2.48 0.56 -12.03
C GLU A 145 1.55 1.44 -12.86
N GLU A 146 2.12 2.21 -13.80
CA GLU A 146 1.46 3.26 -14.58
C GLU A 146 0.23 2.77 -15.35
N ASP A 147 0.36 1.66 -16.08
CA ASP A 147 -0.69 1.10 -16.95
C ASP A 147 -1.74 0.30 -16.18
N CYS A 148 -1.42 -0.11 -14.95
CA CYS A 148 -2.29 -0.92 -14.12
C CYS A 148 -2.91 -0.12 -12.98
N ALA A 149 -2.12 0.32 -12.02
CA ALA A 149 -2.61 0.66 -10.67
C ALA A 149 -2.31 2.09 -10.21
N ALA A 150 -1.48 2.86 -10.93
CA ALA A 150 -1.16 4.26 -10.59
C ALA A 150 -2.41 5.14 -10.35
N PRO A 151 -3.51 5.01 -11.12
CA PRO A 151 -4.75 5.75 -10.86
C PRO A 151 -5.32 5.54 -9.44
N VAL A 152 -5.10 4.38 -8.82
CA VAL A 152 -5.57 4.06 -7.46
C VAL A 152 -4.90 4.99 -6.44
N ALA A 153 -3.57 5.06 -6.49
CA ALA A 153 -2.79 5.91 -5.60
C ALA A 153 -3.11 7.39 -5.79
N LEU A 154 -3.18 7.85 -7.04
CA LEU A 154 -3.53 9.24 -7.37
C LEU A 154 -4.89 9.63 -6.80
N ARG A 155 -5.89 8.75 -6.92
CA ARG A 155 -7.24 9.04 -6.42
C ARG A 155 -7.30 9.13 -4.90
N GLU A 156 -6.62 8.24 -4.17
CA GLU A 156 -6.53 8.31 -2.70
C GLU A 156 -5.81 9.59 -2.23
N LEU A 157 -4.74 10.00 -2.92
CA LEU A 157 -4.02 11.24 -2.61
C LEU A 157 -4.90 12.48 -2.86
N MET A 158 -5.64 12.51 -3.97
CA MET A 158 -6.57 13.61 -4.27
C MET A 158 -7.75 13.69 -3.29
N ASP A 159 -8.34 12.55 -2.92
CA ASP A 159 -9.45 12.50 -1.96
C ASP A 159 -9.07 13.02 -0.57
N ARG A 160 -7.77 13.06 -0.27
CA ARG A 160 -7.20 13.57 0.97
C ARG A 160 -6.62 14.97 0.84
N GLY A 161 -6.73 15.58 -0.35
CA GLY A 161 -6.20 16.90 -0.64
C GLY A 161 -4.67 16.97 -0.61
N LEU A 162 -3.99 15.83 -0.74
CA LEU A 162 -2.52 15.75 -0.78
C LEU A 162 -1.96 15.97 -2.18
N TYR A 163 -2.78 15.72 -3.20
CA TYR A 163 -2.43 15.95 -4.60
C TYR A 163 -3.59 16.66 -5.31
N GLN A 164 -3.25 17.63 -6.16
CA GLN A 164 -4.23 18.33 -6.99
C GLN A 164 -4.02 17.93 -8.44
N ALA A 165 -5.13 17.55 -9.09
CA ALA A 165 -5.10 17.20 -10.50
C ALA A 165 -4.53 18.37 -11.34
N PRO A 166 -3.67 18.07 -12.34
CA PRO A 166 -3.09 19.11 -13.17
C PRO A 166 -4.20 19.77 -14.01
N VAL A 167 -4.12 21.10 -14.12
CA VAL A 167 -4.90 21.89 -15.06
C VAL A 167 -3.91 22.56 -16.00
N ASN A 168 -3.91 22.17 -17.26
CA ASN A 168 -2.92 22.59 -18.27
C ASN A 168 -3.52 22.54 -19.68
N GLU A 169 -2.69 22.68 -20.71
CA GLU A 169 -3.11 22.68 -22.12
C GLU A 169 -3.77 21.37 -22.56
N TYR A 170 -3.57 20.28 -21.82
CA TYR A 170 -4.11 18.95 -22.12
C TYR A 170 -5.34 18.58 -21.27
N PHE A 171 -5.46 19.14 -20.06
CA PHE A 171 -6.55 18.83 -19.14
C PHE A 171 -7.20 20.10 -18.61
N ALA A 172 -8.48 20.27 -18.94
CA ALA A 172 -9.34 21.26 -18.29
C ALA A 172 -9.70 20.84 -16.85
N PRO A 173 -10.19 21.77 -16.01
CA PRO A 173 -10.58 21.44 -14.63
C PRO A 173 -11.54 20.25 -14.57
N GLY A 174 -11.14 19.20 -13.84
CA GLY A 174 -11.92 17.97 -13.63
C GLY A 174 -11.75 16.89 -14.71
N GLU A 175 -11.14 17.19 -15.86
CA GLU A 175 -10.98 16.18 -16.94
C GLU A 175 -10.00 15.08 -16.54
N TYR A 176 -8.87 15.43 -15.94
CA TYR A 176 -7.89 14.46 -15.46
C TYR A 176 -8.51 13.50 -14.42
N GLU A 177 -9.34 14.04 -13.53
CA GLU A 177 -10.05 13.24 -12.53
C GLU A 177 -11.08 12.31 -13.18
N ALA A 178 -11.78 12.78 -14.21
CA ALA A 178 -12.73 11.96 -14.96
C ALA A 178 -12.03 10.79 -15.67
N VAL A 179 -10.87 11.03 -16.29
CA VAL A 179 -10.07 9.98 -16.95
C VAL A 179 -9.60 8.93 -15.94
N ILE A 180 -9.08 9.35 -14.78
CA ILE A 180 -8.71 8.43 -13.70
C ILE A 180 -9.91 7.63 -13.21
N ASN A 181 -11.06 8.27 -13.00
CA ASN A 181 -12.26 7.59 -12.53
C ASN A 181 -12.78 6.54 -13.52
N ASP A 182 -12.69 6.81 -14.83
CA ASP A 182 -13.09 5.87 -15.88
C ASP A 182 -12.14 4.65 -15.92
N SER A 183 -10.83 4.89 -15.85
CA SER A 183 -9.82 3.84 -15.73
C SER A 183 -10.06 2.95 -14.50
N LEU A 184 -10.31 3.56 -13.34
CA LEU A 184 -10.56 2.82 -12.09
C LEU A 184 -11.83 1.97 -12.15
N GLN A 185 -12.91 2.47 -12.76
CA GLN A 185 -14.15 1.70 -12.95
C GLN A 185 -13.94 0.49 -13.86
N THR A 186 -13.03 0.62 -14.84
CA THR A 186 -12.75 -0.44 -15.82
C THR A 186 -11.78 -1.49 -15.28
N PHE A 187 -10.67 -1.06 -14.68
CA PHE A 187 -9.54 -1.94 -14.35
C PHE A 187 -9.44 -2.29 -12.86
N HIS A 188 -10.03 -1.48 -11.97
CA HIS A 188 -10.05 -1.72 -10.51
C HIS A 188 -11.46 -1.61 -9.91
N PRO A 189 -12.46 -2.35 -10.45
CA PRO A 189 -13.86 -2.21 -10.05
C PRO A 189 -14.11 -2.53 -8.58
N GLU A 190 -13.37 -3.48 -7.99
CA GLU A 190 -13.49 -3.84 -6.57
C GLU A 190 -13.06 -2.70 -5.66
N TYR A 191 -11.89 -2.11 -5.92
CA TYR A 191 -11.42 -0.91 -5.21
C TYR A 191 -12.39 0.26 -5.41
N TRP A 192 -12.88 0.50 -6.63
CA TRP A 192 -13.84 1.57 -6.91
C TRP A 192 -15.12 1.44 -6.07
N GLN A 193 -15.70 0.24 -6.02
CA GLN A 193 -16.88 -0.03 -5.20
C GLN A 193 -16.61 0.19 -3.70
N ALA A 194 -15.46 -0.28 -3.20
CA ALA A 194 -15.07 -0.08 -1.81
C ALA A 194 -14.93 1.42 -1.47
N ARG A 195 -14.29 2.18 -2.36
CA ARG A 195 -14.14 3.63 -2.24
C ARG A 195 -15.50 4.34 -2.17
N GLU A 196 -16.40 4.04 -3.10
CA GLU A 196 -17.73 4.68 -3.12
C GLU A 196 -18.54 4.35 -1.86
N LYS A 197 -18.43 3.11 -1.36
CA LYS A 197 -19.03 2.71 -0.09
C LYS A 197 -18.47 3.52 1.09
N MET A 198 -17.14 3.66 1.19
CA MET A 198 -16.51 4.47 2.25
C MET A 198 -16.93 5.95 2.19
N ARG A 199 -17.08 6.50 0.98
CA ARG A 199 -17.57 7.88 0.79
C ARG A 199 -19.02 8.02 1.23
N ALA A 200 -19.88 7.08 0.85
CA ALA A 200 -21.27 7.05 1.28
C ALA A 200 -21.39 6.91 2.81
N GLU A 201 -20.56 6.08 3.44
CA GLU A 201 -20.53 5.93 4.90
C GLU A 201 -20.09 7.21 5.61
N LYS A 202 -19.03 7.87 5.12
CA LYS A 202 -18.59 9.18 5.64
C LYS A 202 -19.68 10.25 5.47
N ALA A 203 -20.39 10.26 4.33
CA ALA A 203 -21.50 11.19 4.10
C ALA A 203 -22.70 10.92 5.01
N ARG A 204 -22.91 9.67 5.44
CA ARG A 204 -23.97 9.27 6.39
C ARG A 204 -23.61 9.50 7.86
N THR A 205 -22.34 9.74 8.18
CA THR A 205 -21.88 10.07 9.54
C THR A 205 -21.37 11.53 9.68
N PRO A 206 -22.18 12.56 9.38
CA PRO A 206 -21.82 13.92 9.75
C PRO A 206 -22.17 14.13 11.24
N HIS A 207 -21.14 14.14 12.10
CA HIS A 207 -21.17 14.56 13.52
C HIS A 207 -21.85 13.64 14.56
N SER A 208 -21.05 12.77 15.19
CA SER A 208 -21.21 12.38 16.61
C SER A 208 -19.95 12.77 17.39
N LYS A 209 -19.70 14.08 17.50
CA LYS A 209 -18.74 14.64 18.47
C LYS A 209 -19.37 15.81 19.18
N THR A 210 -20.24 15.53 20.14
CA THR A 210 -20.47 16.39 21.31
C THR A 210 -21.15 15.57 22.40
N ALA A 211 -20.78 15.84 23.66
CA ALA A 211 -21.24 15.23 24.91
C ALA A 211 -20.54 13.93 25.35
N LYS A 212 -19.37 14.08 25.98
CA LYS A 212 -19.05 13.49 27.29
C LYS A 212 -17.82 14.17 27.89
N HIS A 213 -17.99 15.44 28.27
CA HIS A 213 -17.14 16.07 29.28
C HIS A 213 -18.08 16.64 30.34
N LYS A 214 -17.73 16.42 31.62
CA LYS A 214 -18.50 16.64 32.86
C LYS A 214 -19.41 15.48 33.24
N GLU A 215 -18.96 14.62 34.15
CA GLU A 215 -19.24 14.79 35.59
C GLU A 215 -18.57 13.64 36.35
N ARG A 216 -17.53 13.95 37.15
CA ARG A 216 -17.08 13.15 38.29
C ARG A 216 -16.24 14.05 39.20
N GLU A 217 -16.91 15.02 39.77
CA GLU A 217 -16.57 15.54 41.09
C GLU A 217 -17.82 15.41 41.94
N ARG A 218 -17.78 14.47 42.89
CA ARG A 218 -18.47 14.46 44.18
C ARG A 218 -18.02 13.21 44.93
#